data_AF-A0A8T4CKM3-F1
#
_entry.id   AF-A0A8T4CKM3-F1
#
_cell.length_a   1.000
_cell.length_b   1.000
_cell.length_c   1.000
_cell.angle_alpha   90.00
_cell.angle_beta   90.00
_cell.angle_gamma   90.00
#
_symmetry.space_group_name_H-M   'P 1'
#
loop_
_entity.id
_entity.type
_entity.pdbx_description
1 polymer ?
#
loop_
_entity_poly.entity_id
_entity_poly.type
_entity_poly.pdbx_seq_one_letter_code
_entity_poly.pdbx_strand_id
1 'polypeptide(L)'
;MRGNFEIPEELEDIEPVIKPGAEVINVSRYAKRRGFNEPVYITRNVYDAIYPDKDDTVTYFKRLYSILKNMRVEVTEQRQPFITFTHEMSKKSKTEFMAVRYQENDDKAWYVLIPR
;
A
#
# COMPACT_ATOMS: atom_id res chain seq x y z
N MET A 1 34.17 -9.51 1.84
CA MET A 1 33.72 -8.27 2.53
C MET A 1 32.51 -7.76 1.77
N ARG A 2 31.32 -7.86 2.37
CA ARG A 2 30.05 -7.49 1.73
C ARG A 2 29.93 -5.96 1.81
N GLY A 3 29.77 -5.33 0.65
CA GLY A 3 29.56 -3.90 0.54
C GLY A 3 28.31 -3.47 1.29
N ASN A 4 28.45 -2.38 2.05
CA ASN A 4 27.35 -1.63 2.63
C ASN A 4 26.42 -1.20 1.48
N PHE A 5 25.20 -1.74 1.47
CA PHE A 5 24.11 -1.13 0.71
C PHE A 5 23.62 0.03 1.56
N GLU A 6 24.17 1.21 1.30
CA GLU A 6 23.58 2.47 1.71
C GLU A 6 22.29 2.63 0.90
N ILE A 7 21.14 2.58 1.58
CA ILE A 7 19.84 3.03 1.05
C ILE A 7 19.39 4.26 1.86
N PRO A 8 19.94 5.47 1.67
CA PRO A 8 19.38 6.66 2.31
C PRO A 8 18.73 7.61 1.29
N GLU A 9 19.34 7.84 0.13
CA GLU A 9 18.98 8.99 -0.72
C GLU A 9 17.65 8.86 -1.47
N GLU A 10 17.19 7.65 -1.83
CA GLU A 10 15.88 7.47 -2.50
C GLU A 10 14.70 7.39 -1.51
N LEU A 11 14.96 7.23 -0.21
CA LEU A 11 13.92 7.21 0.84
C LEU A 11 13.61 8.61 1.39
N GLU A 12 14.54 9.55 1.28
CA GLU A 12 14.36 10.94 1.74
C GLU A 12 13.23 11.66 0.98
N ASP A 13 12.98 11.31 -0.29
CA ASP A 13 11.86 11.85 -1.08
C ASP A 13 10.50 11.20 -0.75
N ILE A 14 10.48 10.10 0.01
CA ILE A 14 9.25 9.40 0.43
C ILE A 14 8.78 9.89 1.81
N GLU A 15 9.66 10.57 2.56
CA GLU A 15 9.38 11.08 3.91
C GLU A 15 8.16 12.01 4.05
N PRO A 16 7.63 12.73 3.02
CA PRO A 16 6.41 13.50 3.24
C PRO A 16 5.13 12.66 3.12
N VAL A 17 5.16 11.42 2.61
CA VAL A 17 3.91 10.71 2.23
C VAL A 17 3.30 9.89 3.37
N ILE A 18 4.11 9.46 4.33
CA ILE A 18 3.64 8.81 5.55
C ILE A 18 4.22 9.57 6.74
N LYS A 19 3.69 10.76 7.00
CA LYS A 19 3.99 11.47 8.25
C LYS A 19 3.40 10.68 9.42
N PRO A 20 4.09 10.62 10.57
CA PRO A 20 3.46 10.27 11.83
C PRO A 20 2.19 11.13 12.01
N GLY A 21 1.03 10.48 12.13
CA GLY A 21 -0.29 11.15 12.22
C GLY A 21 -1.07 11.28 10.90
N ALA A 22 -0.58 10.75 9.77
CA ALA A 22 -1.40 10.59 8.56
C ALA A 22 -2.60 9.67 8.86
N GLU A 23 -3.80 10.07 8.47
CA GLU A 23 -5.00 9.26 8.67
C GLU A 23 -4.91 8.00 7.81
N VAL A 24 -4.62 6.88 8.47
CA VAL A 24 -4.53 5.55 7.86
C VAL A 24 -5.68 4.66 8.32
N ILE A 25 -6.12 3.79 7.42
CA ILE A 25 -7.22 2.85 7.65
C ILE A 25 -6.64 1.45 7.68
N ASN A 26 -6.85 0.75 8.80
CA ASN A 26 -6.39 -0.62 8.97
C ASN A 26 -7.24 -1.58 8.12
N VAL A 27 -6.60 -2.22 7.13
CA VAL A 27 -7.23 -3.22 6.26
C VAL A 27 -6.64 -4.63 6.48
N SER A 28 -5.91 -4.83 7.58
CA SER A 28 -5.19 -6.08 7.89
C SER A 28 -6.10 -7.30 7.88
N ARG A 29 -7.37 -7.16 8.31
CA ARG A 29 -8.36 -8.26 8.25
C ARG A 29 -8.57 -8.77 6.82
N TYR A 30 -8.59 -7.88 5.83
CA TYR A 30 -8.78 -8.22 4.42
C TYR A 30 -7.46 -8.67 3.78
N ALA A 31 -6.35 -8.03 4.13
CA ALA A 31 -5.02 -8.41 3.69
C ALA A 31 -4.63 -9.82 4.16
N LYS A 32 -4.97 -10.20 5.40
CA LYS A 32 -4.73 -11.55 5.92
C LYS A 32 -5.43 -12.63 5.07
N ARG A 33 -6.64 -12.35 4.56
CA ARG A 33 -7.34 -13.26 3.61
C ARG A 33 -6.61 -13.37 2.26
N ARG A 34 -5.79 -12.38 1.92
CA ARG A 34 -4.89 -12.39 0.78
C ARG A 34 -3.49 -12.88 1.13
N GLY A 35 -3.25 -13.42 2.32
CA GLY A 35 -1.98 -14.04 2.72
C GLY A 35 -0.85 -13.07 3.04
N PHE A 36 -1.17 -11.83 3.43
CA PHE A 36 -0.20 -10.98 4.12
C PHE A 36 -0.05 -11.43 5.57
N ASN A 37 1.21 -11.55 6.01
CA ASN A 37 1.53 -11.88 7.40
C ASN A 37 1.63 -10.63 8.28
N GLU A 38 1.93 -9.49 7.66
CA GLU A 38 2.13 -8.21 8.32
C GLU A 38 0.84 -7.38 8.27
N PRO A 39 0.62 -6.48 9.25
CA PRO A 39 -0.42 -5.48 9.17
C PRO A 39 -0.35 -4.70 7.86
N VAL A 40 -1.52 -4.36 7.32
CA VAL A 40 -1.64 -3.55 6.11
C VAL A 40 -2.60 -2.40 6.38
N TYR A 41 -2.11 -1.21 6.05
CA TYR A 41 -2.83 0.05 6.15
C TYR A 41 -2.95 0.68 4.77
N ILE A 42 -4.06 1.33 4.51
CA ILE A 42 -4.22 2.22 3.36
C ILE A 42 -4.32 3.66 3.88
N THR A 43 -3.70 4.58 3.16
CA THR A 43 -3.83 6.02 3.42
C THR A 43 -5.23 6.52 3.04
N ARG A 44 -5.63 7.66 3.60
CA ARG A 44 -6.95 8.27 3.34
C ARG A 44 -7.22 8.52 1.85
N ASN A 45 -6.22 9.00 1.10
CA ASN A 45 -6.36 9.22 -0.34
C ASN A 45 -6.60 7.92 -1.13
N VAL A 46 -5.99 6.81 -0.73
CA VAL A 46 -6.30 5.49 -1.30
C VAL A 46 -7.75 5.15 -1.03
N TYR A 47 -8.18 5.26 0.23
CA TYR A 47 -9.56 4.96 0.61
C TYR A 47 -10.58 5.77 -0.19
N ASP A 48 -10.41 7.09 -0.26
CA ASP A 48 -11.32 7.97 -1.00
C ASP A 48 -11.30 7.67 -2.51
N ALA A 49 -10.15 7.28 -3.08
CA ALA A 49 -10.06 6.86 -4.48
C ALA A 49 -10.77 5.53 -4.76
N ILE A 50 -10.72 4.58 -3.82
CA ILE A 50 -11.31 3.24 -4.01
C ILE A 50 -12.78 3.19 -3.59
N TYR A 51 -13.24 4.16 -2.78
CA TYR A 51 -14.61 4.29 -2.30
C TYR A 51 -15.22 5.69 -2.62
N PRO A 52 -15.35 6.05 -3.91
CA PRO A 52 -15.82 7.37 -4.31
C PRO A 52 -17.30 7.60 -3.99
N ASP A 53 -18.10 6.54 -4.01
CA ASP A 53 -19.50 6.54 -3.59
C ASP A 53 -19.61 5.75 -2.30
N LYS A 54 -19.86 6.45 -1.18
CA LYS A 54 -19.91 5.86 0.17
C LYS A 54 -21.10 4.91 0.38
N ASP A 55 -22.03 4.82 -0.56
CA ASP A 55 -23.13 3.86 -0.47
C ASP A 55 -22.79 2.54 -1.20
N ASP A 56 -21.79 2.54 -2.10
CA ASP A 56 -21.36 1.35 -2.84
C ASP A 56 -20.24 0.56 -2.15
N THR A 57 -20.60 -0.05 -1.02
CA THR A 57 -19.69 -0.94 -0.26
C THR A 57 -19.16 -2.11 -1.08
N VAL A 58 -19.92 -2.60 -2.06
CA VAL A 58 -19.56 -3.76 -2.89
C VAL A 58 -18.38 -3.42 -3.79
N THR A 59 -18.44 -2.27 -4.46
CA THR A 59 -17.35 -1.81 -5.32
C THR A 59 -16.10 -1.49 -4.52
N TYR A 60 -16.24 -0.88 -3.34
CA TYR A 60 -15.13 -0.66 -2.41
C TYR A 60 -14.38 -1.96 -2.11
N PHE A 61 -15.10 -2.99 -1.63
CA PHE A 61 -14.46 -4.25 -1.28
C PHE A 61 -13.84 -4.93 -2.51
N LYS A 62 -14.53 -4.94 -3.67
CA LYS A 62 -13.96 -5.51 -4.90
C LYS A 62 -12.63 -4.86 -5.27
N ARG A 63 -12.55 -3.52 -5.22
CA ARG A 63 -11.31 -2.78 -5.50
C ARG A 63 -10.24 -3.07 -4.47
N LEU A 64 -10.56 -2.96 -3.18
CA LEU A 64 -9.62 -3.28 -2.10
C LEU A 64 -9.03 -4.68 -2.24
N TYR A 65 -9.88 -5.69 -2.47
CA TYR A 65 -9.43 -7.07 -2.65
C TYR A 65 -8.54 -7.25 -3.87
N SER A 66 -8.74 -6.47 -4.92
CA SER A 66 -7.96 -6.54 -6.16
C SER A 66 -6.61 -5.84 -6.00
N ILE A 67 -6.57 -4.65 -5.38
CA ILE A 67 -5.34 -3.93 -5.01
C ILE A 67 -4.47 -4.81 -4.11
N LEU A 68 -5.03 -5.37 -3.04
CA LEU A 68 -4.29 -6.26 -2.15
C LEU A 68 -3.78 -7.51 -2.87
N LYS A 69 -4.51 -8.03 -3.86
CA LYS A 69 -4.03 -9.16 -4.67
C LYS A 69 -2.81 -8.76 -5.50
N ASN A 70 -2.87 -7.64 -6.20
CA ASN A 70 -1.75 -7.14 -7.01
C ASN A 70 -0.53 -6.86 -6.13
N MET A 71 -0.71 -6.09 -5.06
CA MET A 71 0.33 -5.81 -4.09
C MET A 71 0.99 -7.09 -3.57
N ARG A 72 0.22 -8.14 -3.24
CA ARG A 72 0.79 -9.40 -2.73
C ARG A 72 1.69 -10.08 -3.75
N VAL A 73 1.28 -10.09 -5.02
CA VAL A 73 2.07 -10.65 -6.12
C VAL A 73 3.40 -9.90 -6.21
N GLU A 74 3.34 -8.58 -6.32
CA GLU A 74 4.52 -7.70 -6.43
C GLU A 74 5.47 -7.84 -5.23
N VAL A 75 4.95 -7.84 -4.00
CA VAL A 75 5.76 -8.05 -2.78
C VAL A 75 6.47 -9.41 -2.81
N THR A 76 5.79 -10.46 -3.31
CA THR A 76 6.35 -11.82 -3.34
C THR A 76 7.42 -11.97 -4.43
N GLU A 77 7.21 -11.32 -5.57
CA GLU A 77 8.10 -11.35 -6.73
C GLU A 77 9.34 -10.47 -6.53
N GLN A 78 9.13 -9.20 -6.17
CA GLN A 78 10.21 -8.22 -6.05
C GLN A 78 10.96 -8.37 -4.73
N ARG A 79 10.28 -8.77 -3.64
CA ARG A 79 10.84 -8.94 -2.29
C ARG A 79 11.54 -7.69 -1.73
N GLN A 80 11.15 -6.51 -2.21
CA GLN A 80 11.68 -5.22 -1.78
C GLN A 80 10.77 -4.61 -0.69
N PRO A 81 11.32 -3.76 0.20
CA PRO A 81 10.53 -3.04 1.21
C PRO A 81 9.70 -1.90 0.60
N PHE A 82 9.91 -1.61 -0.67
CA PHE A 82 9.21 -0.58 -1.43
C PHE A 82 8.84 -1.18 -2.78
N ILE A 83 7.57 -1.02 -3.18
CA ILE A 83 7.11 -1.44 -4.51
C ILE A 83 6.14 -0.40 -5.07
N THR A 84 6.17 -0.19 -6.38
CA THR A 84 5.15 0.54 -7.13
C THR A 84 4.41 -0.41 -8.05
N PHE A 85 3.10 -0.24 -8.17
CA PHE A 85 2.28 -1.08 -9.03
C PHE A 85 1.06 -0.31 -9.54
N THR A 86 0.67 -0.58 -10.79
CA THR A 86 -0.53 0.02 -11.38
C THR A 86 -1.75 -0.87 -11.14
N HIS A 87 -2.88 -0.25 -10.83
CA HIS A 87 -4.16 -0.95 -10.70
C HIS A 87 -5.26 -0.28 -11.54
N GLU A 88 -6.06 -1.11 -12.22
CA GLU A 88 -7.19 -0.64 -13.01
C GLU A 88 -8.43 -0.45 -12.13
N MET A 89 -8.76 0.81 -11.86
CA MET A 89 -9.88 1.22 -11.00
C MET A 89 -11.23 1.13 -11.72
N SER A 90 -11.20 1.25 -13.05
CA SER A 90 -12.32 1.06 -13.98
C SER A 90 -11.77 0.84 -15.40
N LYS A 91 -12.64 0.46 -16.36
CA LYS A 91 -12.28 0.35 -17.79
C LYS A 91 -11.63 1.60 -18.39
N LYS A 92 -11.79 2.76 -17.74
CA LYS A 92 -11.29 4.07 -18.21
C LYS A 92 -10.23 4.68 -17.29
N SER A 93 -9.96 4.08 -16.13
CA SER A 93 -9.05 4.67 -15.14
C SER A 93 -8.08 3.65 -14.58
N LYS A 94 -6.79 4.00 -14.66
CA LYS A 94 -5.70 3.31 -13.98
C LYS A 94 -5.08 4.27 -12.98
N THR A 95 -4.67 3.74 -11.84
CA THR A 95 -4.05 4.50 -10.77
C THR A 95 -2.78 3.77 -10.35
N GLU A 96 -1.69 4.52 -10.20
CA GLU A 96 -0.47 4.00 -9.62
C GLU A 96 -0.59 3.99 -8.10
N PHE A 97 -0.20 2.87 -7.50
CA PHE A 97 -0.12 2.67 -6.07
C PHE A 97 1.31 2.39 -5.69
N MET A 98 1.65 2.81 -4.48
CA MET A 98 2.94 2.57 -3.86
C MET A 98 2.69 1.86 -2.53
N ALA A 99 3.40 0.76 -2.31
CA ALA A 99 3.37 0.03 -1.05
C ALA A 99 4.75 0.07 -0.41
N VAL A 100 4.77 0.57 0.82
CA VAL A 100 5.98 0.78 1.61
C VAL A 100 5.90 -0.04 2.89
N ARG A 101 6.94 -0.80 3.19
CA ARG A 101 7.07 -1.57 4.43
C ARG A 101 7.84 -0.74 5.43
N TYR A 102 7.17 -0.33 6.49
CA TYR A 102 7.75 0.45 7.57
C TYR A 102 7.68 -0.32 8.90
N GLN A 103 8.56 -0.01 9.84
CA GLN A 103 8.52 -0.57 11.19
C GLN A 103 8.00 0.51 12.14
N GLU A 104 6.85 0.24 12.78
CA GLU A 104 6.23 1.15 13.74
C GLU A 104 5.94 0.38 15.03
N ASN A 105 6.39 0.90 16.18
CA ASN A 105 6.22 0.27 17.50
C ASN A 105 6.65 -1.21 17.54
N ASP A 106 7.85 -1.50 17.01
CA ASP A 106 8.43 -2.85 16.88
C ASP A 106 7.73 -3.83 15.93
N ASP A 107 6.61 -3.42 15.30
CA ASP A 107 5.90 -4.21 14.30
C ASP A 107 6.15 -3.70 12.88
N LYS A 108 6.46 -4.60 11.96
CA LYS A 108 6.56 -4.28 10.53
C LYS A 108 5.18 -4.25 9.91
N ALA A 109 4.85 -3.18 9.21
CA ALA A 109 3.57 -2.98 8.55
C ALA A 109 3.75 -2.47 7.12
N TRP A 110 2.78 -2.78 6.27
CA TRP A 110 2.68 -2.23 4.93
C TRP A 110 1.73 -1.05 4.90
N TYR A 111 2.14 0.01 4.22
CA TYR A 111 1.35 1.19 3.95
C TYR A 111 1.16 1.33 2.46
N VAL A 112 -0.10 1.38 2.01
CA VAL A 112 -0.46 1.61 0.62
C VAL A 112 -0.89 3.07 0.45
N LEU A 113 -0.37 3.71 -0.58
CA LEU A 113 -0.63 5.11 -0.90
C LEU A 113 -0.70 5.33 -2.42
N ILE A 114 -1.27 6.46 -2.81
CA ILE A 114 -1.18 7.00 -4.17
C ILE A 114 -0.13 8.13 -4.11
N PRO A 115 1.04 7.99 -4.79
CA PRO A 115 2.01 9.07 -4.88
C PRO A 115 1.35 10.27 -5.59
N ARG A 116 1.58 11.49 -5.09
CA ARG A 116 1.05 12.73 -5.68
C ARG A 116 2.04 13.35 -6.63
#